data_AF-A0A843J9W3-F1
#
_entry.id   AF-A0A843J9W3-F1
#
_cell.length_a   1.000
_cell.length_b   1.000
_cell.length_c   1.000
_cell.angle_alpha   90.00
_cell.angle_beta   90.00
_cell.angle_gamma   90.00
#
_symmetry.space_group_name_H-M   'P 1'
#
loop_
_entity.id
_entity.type
_entity.pdbx_description
1 polymer ?
#
loop_
_entity_poly.entity_id
_entity_poly.type
_entity_poly.pdbx_seq_one_letter_code
_entity_poly.pdbx_strand_id
1 'polypeptide(L)'
;LVSDAVLQKAIEDGTKTKDYFGIAYGFEDGKYIDFRFGDADKYYIISSSALIINPAKAEEYSKTLVRNEPASPEGKVEQGSDNGNANTGVSSPKTESTDTGAVSTRSEITTYKRFFGSVTLSPNSAVNDFMDINEDVIRKLTDSGAEVEITVEIQAKHKDGFDSRTVRTVIENCPHRNFNMDNTNFTEE
;
A
#
# COMPACT_ATOMS: atom_id res chain seq x y z
N LEU A 1 -14.34 0.28 32.45
CA LEU A 1 -13.82 -0.53 31.33
C LEU A 1 -13.16 0.43 30.36
N VAL A 2 -11.84 0.36 30.20
CA VAL A 2 -11.11 1.15 29.20
C VAL A 2 -11.67 0.74 27.84
N SER A 3 -12.09 1.71 27.01
CA SER A 3 -12.70 1.37 25.71
C SER A 3 -11.64 0.76 24.78
N ASP A 4 -12.07 -0.16 23.93
CA ASP A 4 -11.22 -0.80 22.90
C ASP A 4 -10.48 0.25 22.05
N ALA A 5 -11.17 1.37 21.75
CA ALA A 5 -10.60 2.52 21.06
C ALA A 5 -9.39 3.16 21.79
N VAL A 6 -9.39 3.20 23.13
CA VAL A 6 -8.25 3.74 23.89
C VAL A 6 -7.06 2.79 23.84
N LEU A 7 -7.29 1.48 23.90
CA LEU A 7 -6.22 0.49 23.75
C LEU A 7 -5.63 0.56 22.34
N GLN A 8 -6.48 0.60 21.32
CA GLN A 8 -6.06 0.73 19.93
C GLN A 8 -5.20 1.98 19.74
N LYS A 9 -5.66 3.12 20.26
CA LYS A 9 -4.92 4.37 20.18
C LYS A 9 -3.57 4.33 20.89
N ALA A 10 -3.52 3.71 22.08
CA ALA A 10 -2.29 3.57 22.83
C ALA A 10 -1.26 2.70 22.10
N ILE A 11 -1.71 1.64 21.42
CA ILE A 11 -0.84 0.81 20.59
C ILE A 11 -0.33 1.60 19.38
N GLU A 12 -1.21 2.29 18.66
CA GLU A 12 -0.84 3.15 17.52
C GLU A 12 0.16 4.25 17.90
N ASP A 13 0.01 4.85 19.07
CA ASP A 13 0.94 5.89 19.52
C ASP A 13 2.28 5.29 19.99
N GLY A 14 2.26 4.10 20.59
CA GLY A 14 3.44 3.38 21.03
C GLY A 14 4.37 2.95 19.88
N THR A 15 3.82 2.56 18.73
CA THR A 15 4.60 2.09 17.57
C THR A 15 5.36 3.21 16.84
N LYS A 16 4.96 4.48 17.01
CA LYS A 16 5.59 5.64 16.36
C LYS A 16 6.98 5.97 16.88
N THR A 17 7.35 5.42 18.04
CA THR A 17 8.61 5.72 18.72
C THR A 17 9.38 4.43 19.00
N LYS A 18 10.66 4.57 19.36
CA LYS A 18 11.49 3.43 19.79
C LYS A 18 11.45 3.21 21.31
N ASP A 19 10.69 4.03 22.03
CA ASP A 19 10.73 4.09 23.50
C ASP A 19 9.98 2.93 24.16
N TYR A 20 8.98 2.37 23.47
CA TYR A 20 8.03 1.45 24.09
C TYR A 20 8.18 0.00 23.64
N PHE A 21 8.05 -0.28 22.34
CA PHE A 21 8.09 -1.65 21.81
C PHE A 21 8.30 -1.66 20.29
N GLY A 22 8.78 -2.80 19.78
CA GLY A 22 8.67 -3.16 18.37
C GLY A 22 7.41 -3.98 18.12
N ILE A 23 7.00 -4.09 16.85
CA ILE A 23 5.85 -4.89 16.45
C ILE A 23 6.20 -5.75 15.24
N ALA A 24 5.62 -6.94 15.16
CA ALA A 24 5.74 -7.86 14.04
C ALA A 24 4.44 -8.66 13.85
N TYR A 25 4.24 -9.26 12.68
CA TYR A 25 3.04 -10.03 12.36
C TYR A 25 3.29 -11.54 12.29
N GLY A 26 4.46 -11.97 12.78
CA GLY A 26 4.85 -13.35 12.90
C GLY A 26 6.30 -13.49 13.35
N PHE A 27 6.68 -14.72 13.70
CA PHE A 27 8.05 -15.09 13.99
C PHE A 27 8.33 -16.49 13.47
N GLU A 28 9.16 -16.60 12.45
CA GLU A 28 9.48 -17.85 11.76
C GLU A 28 10.98 -17.90 11.45
N ASP A 29 11.60 -19.07 11.62
CA ASP A 29 13.03 -19.30 11.35
C ASP A 29 13.99 -18.26 11.96
N GLY A 30 13.65 -17.77 13.17
CA GLY A 30 14.45 -16.78 13.88
C GLY A 30 14.28 -15.34 13.40
N LYS A 31 13.32 -15.08 12.50
CA LYS A 31 13.05 -13.76 11.93
C LYS A 31 11.65 -13.28 12.27
N TYR A 32 11.55 -12.02 12.67
CA TYR A 32 10.27 -11.34 12.81
C TYR A 32 9.75 -10.95 11.42
N ILE A 33 8.52 -11.38 11.11
CA ILE A 33 7.82 -11.07 9.86
C ILE A 33 7.19 -9.69 10.01
N ASP A 34 7.39 -8.83 9.02
CA ASP A 34 6.90 -7.45 9.01
C ASP A 34 7.28 -6.67 10.27
N PHE A 35 8.52 -6.88 10.72
CA PHE A 35 9.09 -6.19 11.87
C PHE A 35 9.15 -4.68 11.65
N ARG A 36 8.69 -3.92 12.64
CA ARG A 36 8.72 -2.46 12.65
C ARG A 36 9.07 -1.94 14.05
N PHE A 37 9.85 -0.87 14.09
CA PHE A 37 10.30 -0.27 15.35
C PHE A 37 10.58 1.23 15.20
N GLY A 38 9.68 2.05 15.73
CA GLY A 38 9.76 3.51 15.66
C GLY A 38 9.55 4.08 14.27
N ASP A 39 8.59 3.52 13.52
CA ASP A 39 8.22 3.98 12.19
C ASP A 39 6.88 4.72 12.31
N ALA A 40 6.94 6.06 12.36
CA ALA A 40 5.79 6.93 12.59
C ALA A 40 4.90 7.09 11.36
N ASP A 41 5.44 6.80 10.17
CA ASP A 41 4.79 7.06 8.89
C ASP A 41 4.02 5.83 8.36
N LYS A 42 4.15 4.66 8.99
CA LYS A 42 3.50 3.42 8.55
C LYS A 42 2.35 3.02 9.48
N TYR A 43 1.16 2.79 8.91
CA TYR A 43 0.00 2.30 9.65
C TYR A 43 0.17 0.85 10.11
N TYR A 44 -0.31 0.55 11.31
CA TYR A 44 -0.23 -0.76 11.93
C TYR A 44 -1.62 -1.39 12.00
N ILE A 45 -1.75 -2.60 11.47
CA ILE A 45 -2.95 -3.41 11.64
C ILE A 45 -2.92 -3.98 13.05
N ILE A 46 -3.84 -3.56 13.92
CA ILE A 46 -3.96 -4.19 15.22
C ILE A 46 -4.75 -5.49 15.04
N SER A 47 -4.02 -6.60 14.91
CA SER A 47 -4.58 -7.95 14.82
C SER A 47 -4.27 -8.75 16.09
N SER A 48 -5.04 -9.82 16.32
CA SER A 48 -4.73 -10.79 17.39
C SER A 48 -3.45 -11.58 17.15
N SER A 49 -2.87 -11.51 15.94
CA SER A 49 -1.60 -12.13 15.57
C SER A 49 -0.40 -11.19 15.73
N ALA A 50 -0.62 -9.92 16.08
CA ALA A 50 0.45 -8.97 16.27
C ALA A 50 1.31 -9.33 17.50
N LEU A 51 2.62 -9.42 17.29
CA LEU A 51 3.61 -9.65 18.32
C LEU A 51 4.11 -8.30 18.84
N ILE A 52 4.00 -8.08 20.15
CA ILE A 52 4.63 -6.95 20.83
C ILE A 52 6.01 -7.38 21.32
N ILE A 53 7.05 -6.70 20.82
CA ILE A 53 8.44 -7.05 21.04
C ILE A 53 9.04 -6.06 22.04
N ASN A 54 9.66 -6.59 23.09
CA ASN A 54 10.38 -5.78 24.07
C ASN A 54 11.37 -4.80 23.37
N PRO A 55 11.45 -3.53 23.79
CA PRO A 55 12.19 -2.50 23.06
C PRO A 55 13.68 -2.81 22.93
N ALA A 56 14.31 -3.42 23.95
CA ALA A 56 15.72 -3.81 23.86
C ALA A 56 15.96 -4.92 22.82
N LYS A 57 15.03 -5.89 22.72
CA LYS A 57 15.09 -6.95 21.69
C LYS A 57 14.79 -6.40 20.30
N ALA A 58 13.84 -5.47 20.18
CA ALA A 58 13.52 -4.80 18.92
C ALA A 58 14.72 -4.00 18.41
N GLU A 59 15.41 -3.28 19.31
CA GLU A 59 16.62 -2.55 18.98
C GLU A 59 17.75 -3.49 18.52
N GLU A 60 18.01 -4.57 19.24
CA GLU A 60 18.99 -5.59 18.85
C GLU A 60 18.68 -6.16 17.47
N TYR A 61 17.43 -6.55 17.22
CA TYR A 61 17.01 -7.10 15.93
C TYR A 61 17.15 -6.07 14.79
N SER A 62 16.78 -4.81 15.02
CA SER A 62 16.93 -3.75 14.01
C SER A 62 18.37 -3.57 13.53
N LYS A 63 19.36 -3.74 14.43
CA LYS A 63 20.79 -3.68 14.09
C LYS A 63 21.22 -4.84 13.18
N THR A 64 20.55 -5.98 13.25
CA THR A 64 20.82 -7.12 12.35
C THR A 64 20.29 -6.89 10.94
N LEU A 65 19.22 -6.11 10.78
CA LEU A 65 18.64 -5.77 9.47
C LEU A 65 19.53 -4.77 8.72
N VAL A 66 19.95 -3.69 9.39
CA VAL A 66 20.84 -2.67 8.80
C VAL A 66 22.18 -3.27 8.37
N ARG A 67 22.68 -4.28 9.10
CA ARG A 67 23.93 -4.98 8.74
C ARG A 67 23.81 -5.86 7.49
N ASN A 68 22.59 -6.24 7.12
CA ASN A 68 22.30 -7.19 6.04
C ASN A 68 21.64 -6.56 4.81
N GLU A 69 21.41 -5.23 4.79
CA GLU A 69 20.93 -4.53 3.60
C GLU A 69 22.10 -4.19 2.64
N PRO A 70 22.05 -4.60 1.35
CA PRO A 70 22.89 -3.97 0.34
C PRO A 70 22.43 -2.51 0.18
N ALA A 71 23.34 -1.57 0.36
CA ALA A 71 23.07 -0.14 0.23
C ALA A 71 22.40 0.17 -1.13
N SER A 72 21.11 0.51 -1.10
CA SER A 72 20.45 1.17 -2.23
C SER A 72 20.61 2.68 -2.04
N PRO A 73 21.21 3.42 -2.99
CA PRO A 73 21.47 4.83 -2.80
C PRO A 73 20.16 5.62 -2.91
N GLU A 74 19.73 6.20 -1.79
CA GLU A 74 18.76 7.30 -1.77
C GLU A 74 19.31 8.47 -2.60
N GLY A 75 18.56 8.83 -3.65
CA GLY A 75 18.84 9.97 -4.52
C GLY A 75 18.67 11.28 -3.75
N LYS A 76 19.80 11.79 -3.25
CA LYS A 76 19.96 13.12 -2.69
C LYS A 76 19.61 14.18 -3.75
N VAL A 77 18.67 15.05 -3.40
CA VAL A 77 18.39 16.30 -4.10
C VAL A 77 19.62 17.21 -4.06
N GLU A 78 20.21 17.51 -5.22
CA GLU A 78 21.14 18.63 -5.40
C GLU A 78 20.69 19.50 -6.57
N GLN A 79 20.36 20.74 -6.22
CA GLN A 79 20.12 21.87 -7.10
C GLN A 79 21.47 22.36 -7.64
N GLY A 80 21.65 22.31 -8.97
CA GLY A 80 22.85 22.81 -9.65
C GLY A 80 22.49 23.29 -11.05
N SER A 81 22.62 24.60 -11.24
CA SER A 81 22.34 25.32 -12.48
C SER A 81 23.55 25.25 -13.43
N ASP A 82 23.25 25.23 -14.73
CA ASP A 82 23.92 25.93 -15.84
C ASP A 82 24.57 25.11 -16.99
N ASN A 83 24.02 25.36 -18.18
CA ASN A 83 24.51 25.35 -19.57
C ASN A 83 25.34 24.21 -20.20
N GLY A 84 24.88 23.74 -21.38
CA GLY A 84 25.76 23.09 -22.38
C GLY A 84 25.11 22.28 -23.51
N ASN A 85 24.43 22.95 -24.45
CA ASN A 85 24.30 22.68 -25.91
C ASN A 85 24.69 21.32 -26.55
N ALA A 86 23.76 20.68 -27.30
CA ALA A 86 23.88 20.11 -28.68
C ALA A 86 22.76 19.06 -28.94
N ASN A 87 21.68 19.40 -29.65
CA ASN A 87 21.44 19.29 -31.11
C ASN A 87 21.12 17.86 -31.64
N THR A 88 19.87 17.66 -32.10
CA THR A 88 19.44 17.05 -33.40
C THR A 88 17.92 16.77 -33.33
N GLY A 89 17.08 17.54 -34.04
CA GLY A 89 16.38 17.13 -35.28
C GLY A 89 15.05 16.40 -34.97
N VAL A 90 13.85 16.74 -35.46
CA VAL A 90 13.44 17.19 -36.80
C VAL A 90 11.98 17.74 -36.73
N SER A 91 11.80 18.94 -37.31
CA SER A 91 10.67 19.50 -38.07
C SER A 91 9.18 19.39 -37.65
N SER A 92 8.67 20.55 -37.21
CA SER A 92 7.45 21.34 -37.58
C SER A 92 6.38 20.78 -38.55
N PRO A 93 5.13 21.29 -38.50
CA PRO A 93 4.84 22.57 -39.16
C PRO A 93 4.16 23.66 -38.30
N LYS A 94 4.64 24.85 -38.61
CA LYS A 94 4.22 26.21 -38.26
C LYS A 94 2.73 26.49 -38.54
N THR A 95 2.07 27.22 -37.65
CA THR A 95 1.05 28.21 -38.02
C THR A 95 1.24 29.42 -37.11
N GLU A 96 1.70 30.53 -37.71
CA GLU A 96 1.77 31.85 -37.09
C GLU A 96 0.39 32.51 -37.19
N SER A 97 -0.08 33.10 -36.10
CA SER A 97 -0.80 34.37 -36.14
C SER A 97 -0.69 35.03 -34.76
N THR A 98 0.01 36.15 -34.75
CA THR A 98 0.05 37.16 -33.68
C THR A 98 -1.32 37.82 -33.53
N ASP A 99 -1.87 37.87 -32.31
CA ASP A 99 -2.56 39.06 -31.85
C ASP A 99 -2.52 39.18 -30.32
N THR A 100 -2.36 40.43 -29.88
CA THR A 100 -2.23 40.87 -28.50
C THR A 100 -3.61 40.90 -27.85
N GLY A 101 -3.85 40.02 -26.90
CA GLY A 101 -5.03 40.07 -26.06
C GLY A 101 -4.76 39.36 -24.75
N ALA A 102 -4.75 40.11 -23.65
CA ALA A 102 -4.69 39.58 -22.30
C ALA A 102 -5.94 38.72 -22.04
N VAL A 103 -5.90 37.45 -22.45
CA VAL A 103 -6.88 36.46 -22.03
C VAL A 103 -6.39 35.95 -20.69
N SER A 104 -7.00 36.50 -19.63
CA SER A 104 -7.05 35.82 -18.34
C SER A 104 -7.77 34.49 -18.57
N THR A 105 -7.02 33.45 -18.94
CA THR A 105 -7.50 32.08 -18.93
C THR A 105 -7.68 31.70 -17.47
N ARG A 106 -8.84 32.05 -16.92
CA ARG A 106 -9.33 31.43 -15.69
C ARG A 106 -9.46 29.95 -16.01
N SER A 107 -8.42 29.17 -15.72
CA SER A 107 -8.49 27.72 -15.77
C SER A 107 -9.72 27.31 -14.97
N GLU A 108 -10.71 26.76 -15.67
CA GLU A 108 -11.88 26.19 -15.04
C GLU A 108 -11.38 25.05 -14.15
N ILE A 109 -11.41 25.26 -12.83
CA ILE A 109 -10.99 24.27 -11.86
C ILE A 109 -11.99 23.12 -11.98
N THR A 110 -11.60 22.08 -12.72
CA THR A 110 -12.39 20.86 -12.83
C THR A 110 -12.39 20.20 -11.46
N THR A 111 -13.57 20.15 -10.84
CA THR A 111 -13.75 19.49 -9.54
C THR A 111 -14.15 18.05 -9.78
N TYR A 112 -13.27 17.11 -9.48
CA TYR A 112 -13.56 15.68 -9.54
C TYR A 112 -14.43 15.27 -8.35
N LYS A 113 -15.46 14.46 -8.60
CA LYS A 113 -16.44 14.02 -7.58
C LYS A 113 -16.40 12.53 -7.28
N ARG A 114 -15.70 11.74 -8.09
CA ARG A 114 -15.65 10.27 -7.99
C ARG A 114 -14.29 9.78 -8.43
N PHE A 115 -13.81 8.73 -7.77
CA PHE A 115 -12.62 8.00 -8.15
C PHE A 115 -13.02 6.54 -8.45
N PHE A 116 -12.46 5.97 -9.52
CA PHE A 116 -12.57 4.56 -9.85
C PHE A 116 -11.18 4.08 -10.25
N GLY A 117 -10.74 2.96 -9.67
CA GLY A 117 -9.45 2.36 -9.98
C GLY A 117 -9.45 0.88 -9.66
N SER A 118 -8.67 0.13 -10.43
CA SER A 118 -8.37 -1.27 -10.17
C SER A 118 -6.89 -1.52 -10.47
N VAL A 119 -6.30 -2.47 -9.76
CA VAL A 119 -4.92 -2.89 -9.95
C VAL A 119 -4.84 -4.40 -9.79
N THR A 120 -4.06 -5.05 -10.66
CA THR A 120 -3.79 -6.49 -10.56
C THR A 120 -2.58 -6.69 -9.67
N LEU A 121 -2.75 -7.45 -8.59
CA LEU A 121 -1.69 -7.74 -7.63
C LEU A 121 -1.03 -9.08 -7.91
N SER A 122 0.26 -9.19 -7.61
CA SER A 122 0.94 -10.48 -7.59
C SER A 122 0.54 -11.23 -6.32
N PRO A 123 0.14 -12.51 -6.38
CA PRO A 123 -0.26 -13.27 -5.19
C PRO A 123 0.84 -13.36 -4.12
N ASN A 124 2.11 -13.28 -4.53
CA ASN A 124 3.26 -13.38 -3.62
C ASN A 124 3.53 -12.07 -2.84
N SER A 125 3.06 -10.93 -3.34
CA SER A 125 3.23 -9.61 -2.73
C SER A 125 1.91 -8.94 -2.35
N ALA A 126 0.76 -9.59 -2.60
CA ALA A 126 -0.56 -8.99 -2.47
C ALA A 126 -0.83 -8.33 -1.11
N VAL A 127 -0.27 -8.88 -0.01
CA VAL A 127 -0.39 -8.28 1.31
C VAL A 127 0.35 -6.94 1.39
N ASN A 128 1.60 -6.88 0.93
CA ASN A 128 2.40 -5.65 0.93
C ASN A 128 1.85 -4.63 -0.06
N ASP A 129 1.51 -5.06 -1.28
CA ASP A 129 0.95 -4.18 -2.30
C ASP A 129 -0.37 -3.56 -1.81
N PHE A 130 -1.20 -4.32 -1.09
CA PHE A 130 -2.42 -3.80 -0.50
C PHE A 130 -2.16 -2.81 0.64
N MET A 131 -1.09 -2.99 1.43
CA MET A 131 -0.69 -1.97 2.42
C MET A 131 -0.27 -0.67 1.73
N ASP A 132 0.49 -0.75 0.65
CA ASP A 132 0.89 0.43 -0.11
C ASP A 132 -0.32 1.14 -0.72
N ILE A 133 -1.27 0.39 -1.31
CA ILE A 133 -2.54 0.93 -1.82
C ILE A 133 -3.37 1.57 -0.71
N ASN A 134 -3.36 0.97 0.48
CA ASN A 134 -4.04 1.53 1.64
C ASN A 134 -3.50 2.92 1.98
N GLU A 135 -2.18 3.07 2.10
CA GLU A 135 -1.56 4.36 2.43
C GLU A 135 -1.67 5.38 1.31
N ASP A 136 -1.40 4.96 0.08
CA ASP A 136 -1.24 5.91 -1.01
C ASP A 136 -2.54 6.30 -1.70
N VAL A 137 -3.59 5.49 -1.58
CA VAL A 137 -4.84 5.69 -2.30
C VAL A 137 -6.03 5.73 -1.35
N ILE A 138 -6.30 4.63 -0.66
CA ILE A 138 -7.52 4.50 0.16
C ILE A 138 -7.51 5.58 1.25
N ARG A 139 -6.39 5.72 1.95
CA ARG A 139 -6.26 6.68 3.03
C ARG A 139 -6.37 8.13 2.55
N LYS A 140 -5.75 8.47 1.42
CA LYS A 140 -5.89 9.83 0.84
C LYS A 140 -7.35 10.16 0.51
N LEU A 141 -8.12 9.17 0.05
CA LEU A 141 -9.54 9.32 -0.22
C LEU A 141 -10.35 9.45 1.08
N THR A 142 -10.13 8.59 2.07
CA THR A 142 -10.86 8.67 3.35
C THR A 142 -10.54 9.95 4.13
N ASP A 143 -9.27 10.39 4.15
CA ASP A 143 -8.83 11.62 4.82
C ASP A 143 -9.45 12.87 4.16
N SER A 144 -9.84 12.78 2.88
CA SER A 144 -10.61 13.84 2.20
C SER A 144 -12.09 13.87 2.58
N GLY A 145 -12.57 12.91 3.38
CA GLY A 145 -13.96 12.74 3.78
C GLY A 145 -14.81 12.00 2.74
N ALA A 146 -14.21 11.33 1.77
CA ALA A 146 -14.93 10.53 0.79
C ALA A 146 -15.49 9.24 1.42
N GLU A 147 -16.66 8.81 0.97
CA GLU A 147 -17.17 7.47 1.20
C GLU A 147 -16.43 6.50 0.28
N VAL A 148 -15.77 5.50 0.85
CA VAL A 148 -14.92 4.54 0.12
C VAL A 148 -15.48 3.13 0.29
N GLU A 149 -15.75 2.47 -0.84
CA GLU A 149 -16.09 1.05 -0.93
C GLU A 149 -14.92 0.30 -1.57
N ILE A 150 -14.56 -0.86 -1.01
CA ILE A 150 -13.46 -1.70 -1.49
C ILE A 150 -14.02 -3.08 -1.82
N THR A 151 -13.80 -3.51 -3.06
CA THR A 151 -14.16 -4.85 -3.54
C THR A 151 -12.89 -5.62 -3.88
N VAL A 152 -12.74 -6.82 -3.32
CA VAL A 152 -11.63 -7.74 -3.65
C VAL A 152 -12.15 -8.81 -4.59
N GLU A 153 -11.54 -8.91 -5.77
CA GLU A 153 -11.84 -9.93 -6.76
C GLU A 153 -10.68 -10.93 -6.84
N ILE A 154 -10.98 -12.23 -6.70
CA ILE A 154 -9.98 -13.30 -6.77
C ILE A 154 -10.32 -14.18 -7.97
N GLN A 155 -9.42 -14.23 -8.95
CA GLN A 155 -9.54 -15.11 -10.11
C GLN A 155 -8.44 -16.16 -10.07
N ALA A 156 -8.81 -17.43 -10.25
CA ALA A 156 -7.88 -18.54 -10.33
C ALA A 156 -8.24 -19.43 -11.53
N LYS A 157 -7.22 -19.83 -12.29
CA LYS A 157 -7.37 -20.78 -13.41
C LYS A 157 -6.42 -21.94 -13.17
N HIS A 158 -6.94 -23.16 -13.27
CA HIS A 158 -6.14 -24.37 -13.16
C HIS A 158 -6.43 -25.27 -14.36
N LYS A 159 -5.40 -25.51 -15.18
CA LYS A 159 -5.55 -26.22 -16.46
C LYS A 159 -6.13 -27.63 -16.29
N ASP A 160 -5.71 -28.33 -15.24
CA ASP A 160 -6.13 -29.71 -14.99
C ASP A 160 -7.33 -29.78 -14.02
N GLY A 161 -7.94 -28.63 -13.70
CA GLY A 161 -9.03 -28.51 -12.73
C GLY A 161 -8.57 -28.52 -11.27
N PHE A 162 -9.41 -28.01 -10.38
CA PHE A 162 -9.15 -28.05 -8.94
C PHE A 162 -9.61 -29.37 -8.34
N ASP A 163 -8.81 -29.96 -7.45
CA ASP A 163 -9.25 -31.18 -6.76
C ASP A 163 -10.44 -30.90 -5.82
N SER A 164 -11.21 -31.96 -5.51
CA SER A 164 -12.42 -31.82 -4.69
C SER A 164 -12.13 -31.28 -3.29
N ARG A 165 -10.93 -31.52 -2.75
CA ARG A 165 -10.53 -31.01 -1.44
C ARG A 165 -10.39 -29.48 -1.48
N THR A 166 -9.76 -28.96 -2.53
CA THR A 166 -9.53 -27.54 -2.75
C THR A 166 -10.85 -26.81 -2.97
N VAL A 167 -11.70 -27.33 -3.88
CA VAL A 167 -13.03 -26.78 -4.14
C VAL A 167 -13.83 -26.69 -2.84
N ARG A 168 -13.89 -27.78 -2.09
CA ARG A 168 -14.60 -27.83 -0.81
C ARG A 168 -14.05 -26.82 0.19
N THR A 169 -12.74 -26.77 0.35
CA THR A 169 -12.09 -25.86 1.32
C THR A 169 -12.39 -24.40 1.01
N VAL A 170 -12.33 -24.01 -0.26
CA VAL A 170 -12.60 -22.62 -0.66
C VAL A 170 -14.08 -22.28 -0.44
N ILE A 171 -15.00 -23.13 -0.90
CA ILE A 171 -16.45 -22.91 -0.73
C ILE A 171 -16.84 -22.83 0.75
N GLU A 172 -16.27 -23.68 1.61
CA GLU A 172 -16.54 -23.65 3.06
C GLU A 172 -15.99 -22.37 3.72
N ASN A 173 -14.88 -21.82 3.24
CA ASN A 173 -14.24 -20.63 3.82
C ASN A 173 -14.90 -19.31 3.41
N CYS A 174 -15.38 -19.19 2.17
CA CYS A 174 -15.95 -17.95 1.63
C CYS A 174 -17.08 -17.34 2.51
N PRO A 175 -18.03 -18.12 3.06
CA PRO A 175 -19.05 -17.60 3.97
C PRO A 175 -18.47 -17.00 5.26
N HIS A 176 -17.36 -17.55 5.77
CA HIS A 176 -16.67 -17.05 6.96
C HIS A 176 -15.77 -15.83 6.67
N ARG A 177 -15.73 -15.37 5.43
CA ARG A 177 -14.97 -14.20 4.98
C ARG A 177 -15.85 -13.17 4.26
N ASN A 178 -17.18 -13.28 4.44
CA ASN A 178 -18.17 -12.35 3.89
C ASN A 178 -18.09 -12.18 2.36
N PHE A 179 -17.72 -13.24 1.64
CA PHE A 179 -17.80 -13.22 0.18
C PHE A 179 -19.27 -13.07 -0.26
N ASN A 180 -19.49 -12.37 -1.37
CA ASN A 180 -20.79 -12.36 -2.02
C ASN A 180 -21.03 -13.71 -2.71
N MET A 181 -21.94 -14.52 -2.16
CA MET A 181 -22.22 -15.86 -2.64
C MET A 181 -22.86 -15.88 -4.03
N ASP A 182 -23.54 -14.81 -4.45
CA ASP A 182 -24.15 -14.73 -5.78
C ASP A 182 -23.09 -14.70 -6.89
N ASN A 183 -21.85 -14.28 -6.55
CA ASN A 183 -20.71 -14.20 -7.45
C ASN A 183 -19.53 -15.08 -7.02
N THR A 184 -19.76 -16.09 -6.16
CA THR A 184 -18.71 -17.01 -5.67
C THR A 184 -19.00 -18.43 -6.13
N ASN A 185 -18.24 -18.92 -7.11
CA ASN A 185 -18.45 -20.26 -7.67
C ASN A 185 -17.16 -20.79 -8.33
N PHE A 186 -17.11 -22.12 -8.51
CA PHE A 186 -16.20 -22.77 -9.45
C PHE A 186 -16.98 -23.06 -10.74
N THR A 187 -16.34 -22.86 -11.90
CA THR A 187 -16.90 -23.22 -13.22
C THR A 187 -16.06 -24.32 -13.85
N GLU A 188 -16.69 -25.17 -14.67
CA GLU A 188 -15.99 -26.20 -15.45
C GLU A 188 -15.33 -25.64 -16.70
N GLU A 189 -15.84 -24.50 -17.20
CA GLU A 189 -15.23 -23.45 -18.02
C GLU A 189 -16.17 -22.23 -17.96
#